data_AF-A0A965P4D4-F1
#
_entry.id   AF-A0A965P4D4-F1
#
_cell.length_a   1.000
_cell.length_b   1.000
_cell.length_c   1.000
_cell.angle_alpha   90.00
_cell.angle_beta   90.00
_cell.angle_gamma   90.00
#
_symmetry.space_group_name_H-M   'P 1'
#
loop_
_entity.id
_entity.type
_entity.pdbx_description
1 polymer ?
#
loop_
_entity_poly.entity_id
_entity_poly.type
_entity_poly.pdbx_seq_one_letter_code
_entity_poly.pdbx_strand_id
1 'polypeptide(L)'
;MAKRRKTDLEQEKMTDVNIIRVIKLLEPDEGKPITKKDACQMLGMAYNTTRLTSIIEEFKQKQQRIAEQKAKLRGKPITDNERISIIQEYLSGATIESITKMTYRGSHLIKQVLEDNNVPIRQPGHNYFTPQLIPDGAVRDKFQCDEIVYSTRYDSLAKIKMEKFDPKHGYIYSMWLLSEKWLQWCWQPAYELASLEHLRKIGVAV
;
A
#
# COMPACT_ATOMS: atom_id res chain seq x y z
N MET A 1 -8.63 -34.67 12.24
CA MET A 1 -7.15 -34.77 12.12
C MET A 1 -6.54 -33.46 12.60
N ALA A 2 -5.63 -33.50 13.56
CA ALA A 2 -4.97 -32.30 14.08
C ALA A 2 -4.10 -31.66 12.98
N LYS A 3 -4.36 -30.38 12.66
CA LYS A 3 -3.52 -29.61 11.73
C LYS A 3 -2.11 -29.50 12.35
N ARG A 4 -1.14 -30.22 11.81
CA ARG A 4 0.26 -30.15 12.26
C ARG A 4 0.73 -28.70 12.14
N ARG A 5 1.19 -28.11 13.24
CA ARG A 5 1.67 -26.72 13.30
C ARG A 5 2.83 -26.56 12.30
N LYS A 6 2.76 -25.55 11.44
CA LYS A 6 3.88 -25.19 10.55
C LYS A 6 5.09 -24.82 11.41
N THR A 7 6.27 -25.28 11.02
CA THR A 7 7.52 -24.88 11.68
C THR A 7 7.81 -23.42 11.40
N ASP A 8 8.59 -22.76 12.26
CA ASP A 8 8.94 -21.34 12.08
C ASP A 8 9.73 -21.12 10.77
N LEU A 9 10.62 -22.06 10.44
CA LEU A 9 11.34 -22.11 9.15
C LEU A 9 10.41 -22.20 7.95
N GLU A 10 9.30 -22.92 8.07
CA GLU A 10 8.31 -23.04 7.01
C GLU A 10 7.53 -21.73 6.86
N GLN A 11 7.18 -21.05 7.96
CA GLN A 11 6.51 -19.76 7.90
C GLN A 11 7.38 -18.68 7.24
N GLU A 12 8.67 -18.67 7.55
CA GLU A 12 9.63 -17.72 6.98
C GLU A 12 9.89 -17.96 5.49
N LYS A 13 10.03 -19.24 5.09
CA LYS A 13 10.42 -19.59 3.71
C LYS A 13 9.24 -19.75 2.77
N MET A 14 8.02 -19.93 3.25
CA MET A 14 6.81 -20.09 2.43
C MET A 14 6.27 -18.72 1.96
N THR A 15 7.11 -17.97 1.25
CA THR A 15 6.75 -16.71 0.59
C THR A 15 6.42 -16.95 -0.87
N ASP A 16 5.58 -16.08 -1.45
CA ASP A 16 5.21 -16.13 -2.86
C ASP A 16 6.47 -16.13 -3.77
N VAL A 17 7.51 -15.39 -3.40
CA VAL A 17 8.81 -15.33 -4.11
C VAL A 17 9.52 -16.68 -4.13
N ASN A 18 9.59 -17.36 -2.97
CA ASN A 18 10.25 -18.65 -2.87
C ASN A 18 9.45 -19.74 -3.57
N ILE A 19 8.11 -19.69 -3.52
CA ILE A 19 7.26 -20.64 -4.26
C ILE A 19 7.47 -20.46 -5.77
N ILE A 20 7.52 -19.22 -6.27
CA ILE A 20 7.84 -18.94 -7.69
C ILE A 20 9.20 -19.51 -8.06
N ARG A 21 10.22 -19.30 -7.21
CA ARG A 21 11.57 -19.84 -7.44
C ARG A 21 11.57 -21.36 -7.51
N VAL A 22 10.86 -22.02 -6.61
CA VAL A 22 10.75 -23.48 -6.58
C VAL A 22 10.03 -24.02 -7.81
N ILE A 23 8.96 -23.36 -8.27
CA ILE A 23 8.26 -23.75 -9.50
C ILE A 23 9.22 -23.64 -10.70
N LYS A 24 9.93 -22.52 -10.84
CA LYS A 24 10.90 -22.34 -11.94
C LYS A 24 12.03 -23.37 -11.94
N LEU A 25 12.47 -23.83 -10.77
CA LEU A 25 13.52 -24.83 -10.64
C LEU A 25 13.02 -26.27 -10.85
N LEU A 26 11.74 -26.53 -10.57
CA LEU A 26 11.09 -27.82 -10.83
C LEU A 26 10.65 -27.97 -12.29
N GLU A 27 10.34 -26.86 -12.95
CA GLU A 27 9.91 -26.79 -14.35
C GLU A 27 10.81 -25.80 -15.12
N PRO A 28 12.13 -26.07 -15.25
CA PRO A 28 13.02 -25.19 -15.98
C PRO A 28 12.76 -25.25 -17.49
N ASP A 29 12.77 -24.09 -18.14
CA ASP A 29 12.71 -24.00 -19.62
C ASP A 29 13.98 -24.58 -20.27
N GLU A 30 15.13 -24.47 -19.57
CA GLU A 30 16.42 -25.02 -19.99
C GLU A 30 17.16 -25.66 -18.79
N GLY A 31 17.62 -26.90 -18.95
CA GLY A 31 18.42 -27.63 -17.94
C GLY A 31 17.68 -28.76 -17.23
N LYS A 32 18.32 -29.33 -16.20
CA LYS A 32 17.76 -30.44 -15.41
C LYS A 32 16.92 -29.90 -14.24
N PRO A 33 15.68 -30.38 -14.05
CA PRO A 33 14.86 -30.05 -12.88
C PRO A 33 15.55 -30.39 -11.56
N ILE A 34 15.32 -29.59 -10.52
CA ILE A 34 15.74 -29.94 -9.16
C ILE A 34 14.95 -31.13 -8.62
N THR A 35 15.46 -31.81 -7.60
CA THR A 35 14.71 -32.89 -6.98
C THR A 35 13.56 -32.34 -6.12
N LYS A 36 12.47 -33.11 -6.00
CA LYS A 36 11.36 -32.78 -5.07
C LYS A 36 11.83 -32.67 -3.61
N LYS A 37 12.95 -33.31 -3.27
CA LYS A 37 13.59 -33.22 -1.95
C LYS A 37 14.20 -31.85 -1.72
N ASP A 38 14.95 -31.35 -2.70
CA ASP A 38 15.55 -30.01 -2.65
C ASP A 38 14.48 -28.92 -2.63
N ALA A 39 13.41 -29.10 -3.41
CA ALA A 39 12.25 -28.20 -3.41
C ALA A 39 11.59 -28.09 -2.02
N CYS A 40 11.37 -29.22 -1.33
CA CYS A 40 10.83 -29.21 0.04
C CYS A 40 11.78 -28.48 1.01
N GLN A 41 13.09 -28.68 0.87
CA GLN A 41 14.10 -28.03 1.71
C GLN A 41 14.15 -26.51 1.48
N MET A 42 13.99 -26.05 0.23
CA MET A 42 13.92 -24.63 -0.11
C MET A 42 12.70 -23.95 0.53
N LEU A 43 11.57 -24.66 0.64
CA LEU A 43 10.36 -24.16 1.33
C LEU A 43 10.39 -24.38 2.85
N GLY A 44 11.49 -24.93 3.40
CA GLY A 44 11.60 -25.20 4.83
C GLY A 44 10.65 -26.28 5.36
N MET A 45 10.07 -27.09 4.45
CA MET A 45 9.12 -28.15 4.79
C MET A 45 9.79 -29.53 4.80
N ALA A 46 9.25 -30.44 5.60
CA ALA A 46 9.65 -31.84 5.56
C ALA A 46 9.37 -32.44 4.17
N TYR A 47 10.17 -33.43 3.76
CA TYR A 47 10.00 -34.10 2.46
C TYR A 47 8.62 -34.77 2.38
N ASN A 48 7.70 -34.12 1.68
CA ASN A 48 6.34 -34.57 1.48
C ASN A 48 5.90 -34.14 0.08
N THR A 49 5.87 -35.09 -0.84
CA THR A 49 5.61 -34.85 -2.26
C THR A 49 4.17 -34.46 -2.54
N THR A 50 3.18 -35.06 -1.87
CA THR A 50 1.77 -34.71 -2.04
C THR A 50 1.50 -33.29 -1.58
N ARG A 51 2.02 -32.91 -0.41
CA ARG A 51 1.88 -31.56 0.13
C ARG A 51 2.59 -30.52 -0.74
N LEU A 52 3.80 -30.81 -1.24
CA LEU A 52 4.51 -29.93 -2.17
C LEU A 52 3.67 -29.68 -3.43
N THR A 53 3.12 -30.74 -4.01
CA THR A 53 2.23 -30.64 -5.18
C THR A 53 0.99 -29.78 -4.88
N SER A 54 0.30 -30.01 -3.76
CA SER A 54 -0.85 -29.18 -3.38
C SER A 54 -0.50 -27.70 -3.21
N ILE A 55 0.63 -27.37 -2.59
CA ILE A 55 1.09 -25.98 -2.43
C ILE A 55 1.35 -25.32 -3.80
N ILE A 56 2.00 -26.04 -4.71
CA ILE A 56 2.30 -25.55 -6.07
C ILE A 56 1.00 -25.36 -6.85
N GLU A 57 0.08 -26.31 -6.79
CA GLU A 57 -1.21 -26.23 -7.48
C GLU A 57 -2.08 -25.09 -6.95
N GLU A 58 -2.20 -24.95 -5.62
CA GLU A 58 -2.92 -23.84 -4.99
C GLU A 58 -2.32 -22.49 -5.40
N PHE A 59 -0.99 -22.39 -5.45
CA PHE A 59 -0.30 -21.18 -5.89
C PHE A 59 -0.56 -20.88 -7.37
N LYS A 60 -0.44 -21.87 -8.26
CA LYS A 60 -0.74 -21.73 -9.70
C LYS A 60 -2.19 -21.31 -9.92
N GLN A 61 -3.14 -21.91 -9.21
CA GLN A 61 -4.56 -21.53 -9.27
C GLN A 61 -4.78 -20.09 -8.77
N LYS A 62 -4.15 -19.69 -7.67
CA LYS A 62 -4.20 -18.29 -7.17
C LYS A 62 -3.69 -17.31 -8.22
N GLN A 63 -2.54 -17.60 -8.85
CA GLN A 63 -1.97 -16.76 -9.89
C GLN A 63 -2.85 -16.68 -11.13
N GLN A 64 -3.44 -17.81 -11.55
CA GLN A 64 -4.38 -17.85 -12.66
C GLN A 64 -5.62 -16.99 -12.38
N ARG A 65 -6.24 -17.11 -11.19
CA ARG A 65 -7.39 -16.27 -10.80
C ARG A 65 -7.04 -14.78 -10.84
N ILE A 66 -5.85 -14.40 -10.33
CA ILE A 66 -5.36 -13.01 -10.39
C ILE A 66 -5.22 -12.55 -11.84
N ALA A 67 -4.61 -13.38 -12.71
CA ALA A 67 -4.40 -13.07 -14.11
C ALA A 67 -5.74 -12.93 -14.86
N GLU A 68 -6.71 -13.80 -14.61
CA GLU A 68 -8.06 -13.73 -15.18
C GLU A 68 -8.79 -12.45 -14.77
N GLN A 69 -8.73 -12.06 -13.49
CA GLN A 69 -9.33 -10.80 -13.03
C GLN A 69 -8.66 -9.58 -13.68
N LYS A 70 -7.32 -9.58 -13.73
CA LYS A 70 -6.55 -8.54 -14.42
C LYS A 70 -6.91 -8.46 -15.90
N ALA A 71 -7.08 -9.59 -16.58
CA ALA A 71 -7.48 -9.64 -17.98
C ALA A 71 -8.90 -9.09 -18.18
N LYS A 72 -9.85 -9.43 -17.30
CA LYS A 72 -11.24 -8.91 -17.33
C LYS A 72 -11.31 -7.40 -17.10
N LEU A 73 -10.38 -6.84 -16.34
CA LEU A 73 -10.29 -5.42 -16.01
C LEU A 73 -9.37 -4.65 -16.98
N ARG A 74 -8.62 -5.33 -17.84
CA ARG A 74 -7.71 -4.70 -18.78
C ARG A 74 -8.48 -3.81 -19.77
N GLY A 75 -8.04 -2.56 -19.91
CA GLY A 75 -8.68 -1.58 -20.79
C GLY A 75 -9.99 -1.01 -20.27
N LYS A 76 -10.54 -1.52 -19.15
CA LYS A 76 -11.71 -0.92 -18.52
C LYS A 76 -11.30 0.31 -17.71
N PRO A 77 -12.00 1.44 -17.88
CA PRO A 77 -11.75 2.63 -17.07
C PRO A 77 -12.00 2.33 -15.58
N ILE A 78 -11.39 3.15 -14.73
CA ILE A 78 -11.67 3.14 -13.29
C ILE A 78 -13.01 3.85 -13.07
N THR A 79 -13.91 3.18 -12.36
CA THR A 79 -15.20 3.76 -11.99
C THR A 79 -15.01 4.77 -10.84
N ASP A 80 -15.95 5.69 -10.68
CA ASP A 80 -15.81 6.72 -9.62
C ASP A 80 -15.80 6.10 -8.22
N ASN A 81 -16.57 5.05 -7.98
CA ASN A 81 -16.53 4.31 -6.72
C ASN A 81 -15.16 3.64 -6.49
N GLU A 82 -14.57 3.04 -7.53
CA GLU A 82 -13.24 2.44 -7.45
C GLU A 82 -12.17 3.50 -7.19
N ARG A 83 -12.27 4.66 -7.85
CA ARG A 83 -11.41 5.83 -7.61
C ARG A 83 -11.47 6.27 -6.15
N ILE A 84 -12.67 6.44 -5.60
CA ILE A 84 -12.88 6.84 -4.21
C ILE A 84 -12.25 5.81 -3.26
N SER A 85 -12.52 4.51 -3.44
CA SER A 85 -11.91 3.47 -2.61
C SER A 85 -10.38 3.46 -2.70
N ILE A 86 -9.80 3.60 -3.89
CA ILE A 86 -8.33 3.66 -4.06
C ILE A 86 -7.74 4.81 -3.24
N ILE A 87 -8.35 6.00 -3.30
CA ILE A 87 -7.87 7.18 -2.59
C ILE A 87 -8.04 7.00 -1.07
N GLN A 88 -9.19 6.50 -0.61
CA GLN A 88 -9.46 6.27 0.81
C GLN A 88 -8.47 5.27 1.42
N GLU A 89 -8.27 4.12 0.76
CA GLU A 89 -7.34 3.09 1.21
C GLU A 89 -5.90 3.59 1.20
N TYR A 90 -5.54 4.41 0.22
CA TYR A 90 -4.22 5.02 0.20
C TYR A 90 -4.03 5.95 1.39
N LEU A 91 -4.97 6.87 1.62
CA LEU A 91 -4.91 7.84 2.73
C LEU A 91 -4.96 7.18 4.11
N SER A 92 -5.67 6.05 4.26
CA SER A 92 -5.73 5.29 5.51
C SER A 92 -4.40 4.63 5.88
N GLY A 93 -3.50 4.43 4.91
CA GLY A 93 -2.18 3.86 5.15
C GLY A 93 -1.80 2.68 4.24
N ALA A 94 -2.72 2.19 3.40
CA ALA A 94 -2.41 1.08 2.52
C ALA A 94 -1.32 1.45 1.51
N THR A 95 -0.45 0.49 1.21
CA THR A 95 0.58 0.65 0.18
C THR A 95 -0.04 0.49 -1.21
N ILE A 96 0.58 1.10 -2.23
CA ILE A 96 0.16 0.93 -3.63
C ILE A 96 0.12 -0.56 -4.02
N GLU A 97 1.05 -1.36 -3.49
CA GLU A 97 1.08 -2.81 -3.72
C GLU A 97 -0.13 -3.52 -3.10
N SER A 98 -0.53 -3.15 -1.88
CA SER A 98 -1.74 -3.69 -1.24
C SER A 98 -2.99 -3.36 -2.06
N ILE A 99 -3.12 -2.10 -2.49
CA ILE A 99 -4.26 -1.64 -3.32
C ILE A 99 -4.28 -2.36 -4.67
N THR A 100 -3.10 -2.59 -5.28
CA THR A 100 -2.97 -3.37 -6.53
C THR A 100 -3.49 -4.80 -6.35
N LYS A 101 -3.20 -5.44 -5.20
CA LYS A 101 -3.67 -6.79 -4.89
C LYS A 101 -5.18 -6.84 -4.66
N MET A 102 -5.74 -5.81 -4.02
CA MET A 102 -7.18 -5.72 -3.72
C MET A 102 -8.04 -5.39 -4.94
N THR A 103 -7.59 -4.45 -5.77
CA THR A 103 -8.35 -3.95 -6.94
C THR A 103 -8.06 -4.72 -8.22
N TYR A 104 -7.00 -5.55 -8.24
CA TYR A 104 -6.48 -6.20 -9.44
C TYR A 104 -6.12 -5.19 -10.56
N ARG A 105 -5.89 -3.91 -10.24
CA ARG A 105 -5.41 -2.90 -11.20
C ARG A 105 -3.90 -2.85 -11.24
N GLY A 106 -3.36 -2.28 -12.31
CA GLY A 106 -1.91 -2.05 -12.44
C GLY A 106 -1.45 -0.96 -11.49
N SER A 107 -0.23 -1.08 -10.95
CA SER A 107 0.35 -0.09 -10.05
C SER A 107 0.50 1.28 -10.68
N HIS A 108 0.82 1.35 -11.98
CA HIS A 108 0.89 2.61 -12.73
C HIS A 108 -0.46 3.32 -12.79
N LEU A 109 -1.54 2.57 -13.01
CA LEU A 109 -2.89 3.14 -13.07
C LEU A 109 -3.34 3.68 -11.71
N ILE A 110 -3.00 2.98 -10.62
CA ILE A 110 -3.27 3.46 -9.26
C ILE A 110 -2.48 4.75 -8.98
N LYS A 111 -1.20 4.81 -9.37
CA LYS A 111 -0.40 6.04 -9.26
C LYS A 111 -1.03 7.19 -10.04
N GLN A 112 -1.42 6.94 -11.28
CA GLN A 112 -2.08 7.93 -12.12
C GLN A 112 -3.37 8.46 -11.47
N VAL A 113 -4.19 7.60 -10.87
CA VAL A 113 -5.36 8.05 -10.10
C VAL A 113 -4.98 8.97 -8.95
N LEU A 114 -3.92 8.66 -8.20
CA LEU A 114 -3.49 9.52 -7.10
C LEU A 114 -2.98 10.88 -7.61
N GLU A 115 -2.20 10.89 -8.69
CA GLU A 115 -1.68 12.10 -9.33
C GLU A 115 -2.79 12.98 -9.90
N ASP A 116 -3.71 12.40 -10.67
CA ASP A 116 -4.85 13.11 -11.31
C ASP A 116 -5.76 13.77 -10.26
N ASN A 117 -5.86 13.19 -9.06
CA ASN A 117 -6.67 13.73 -7.97
C ASN A 117 -5.86 14.57 -6.96
N ASN A 118 -4.61 14.93 -7.26
CA ASN A 118 -3.74 15.75 -6.38
C ASN A 118 -3.53 15.15 -4.98
N VAL A 119 -3.54 13.82 -4.86
CA VAL A 119 -3.26 13.13 -3.60
C VAL A 119 -1.74 13.12 -3.36
N PRO A 120 -1.23 13.55 -2.19
CA PRO A 120 0.19 13.47 -1.88
C PRO A 120 0.72 12.02 -1.92
N ILE A 121 1.73 11.73 -2.75
CA ILE A 121 2.21 10.35 -3.00
C ILE A 121 3.48 10.05 -2.22
N ARG A 122 3.38 9.33 -1.10
CA ARG A 122 4.50 8.83 -0.26
C ARG A 122 5.72 8.39 -1.10
N GLN A 123 6.79 9.19 -1.10
CA GLN A 123 8.02 8.90 -1.83
C GLN A 123 9.00 8.05 -1.01
N PRO A 124 9.70 7.06 -1.58
CA PRO A 124 10.74 6.36 -0.85
C PRO A 124 11.87 7.32 -0.46
N GLY A 125 12.22 7.38 0.83
CA GLY A 125 13.31 8.22 1.35
C GLY A 125 12.88 9.57 1.92
N HIS A 126 11.58 9.91 1.92
CA HIS A 126 11.10 11.02 2.74
C HIS A 126 11.41 10.73 4.22
N ASN A 127 11.68 11.78 4.97
CA ASN A 127 11.85 11.68 6.41
C ASN A 127 11.29 12.96 7.04
N TYR A 128 11.25 12.95 8.37
CA TYR A 128 10.78 14.09 9.15
C TYR A 128 11.46 15.43 8.79
N PHE A 129 12.70 15.40 8.31
CA PHE A 129 13.50 16.58 7.95
C PHE A 129 13.46 16.93 6.46
N THR A 130 13.02 16.00 5.61
CA THR A 130 12.86 16.16 4.17
C THR A 130 11.43 15.72 3.79
N PRO A 131 10.42 16.51 4.20
CA PRO A 131 9.03 16.22 3.89
C PRO A 131 8.78 16.28 2.39
N GLN A 132 7.73 15.60 1.94
CA GLN A 132 7.35 15.61 0.54
C GLN A 132 6.73 16.95 0.12
N LEU A 133 6.99 17.35 -1.13
CA LEU A 133 6.29 18.46 -1.79
C LEU A 133 4.79 18.14 -1.93
N ILE A 134 3.97 19.12 -1.55
CA ILE A 134 2.52 19.04 -1.66
C ILE A 134 2.12 19.28 -3.12
N PRO A 135 1.20 18.48 -3.69
CA PRO A 135 0.64 18.75 -5.02
C PRO A 135 -0.08 20.10 -5.06
N ASP A 136 0.07 20.86 -6.15
CA ASP A 136 -0.48 22.22 -6.29
C ASP A 136 -1.99 22.31 -5.97
N GLY A 137 -2.79 21.32 -6.38
CA GLY A 137 -4.23 21.28 -6.10
C GLY A 137 -4.59 21.12 -4.61
N ALA A 138 -3.65 20.65 -3.80
CA ALA A 138 -3.80 20.44 -2.36
C ALA A 138 -3.15 21.56 -1.50
N VAL A 139 -2.42 22.50 -2.11
CA VAL A 139 -1.79 23.61 -1.39
C VAL A 139 -2.85 24.61 -0.91
N ARG A 140 -2.71 25.04 0.35
CA ARG A 140 -3.52 26.11 0.95
C ARG A 140 -2.67 26.95 1.89
N ASP A 141 -2.97 28.24 1.94
CA ASP A 141 -2.31 29.18 2.86
C ASP A 141 -2.88 29.11 4.28
N LYS A 142 -4.16 28.73 4.40
CA LYS A 142 -4.88 28.66 5.67
C LYS A 142 -5.82 27.44 5.70
N PHE A 143 -5.88 26.82 6.87
CA PHE A 143 -6.77 25.71 7.22
C PHE A 143 -7.69 26.09 8.38
N GLN A 144 -8.79 25.37 8.52
CA GLN A 144 -9.78 25.58 9.58
C GLN A 144 -9.57 24.63 10.76
N CYS A 145 -9.97 25.05 11.96
CA CYS A 145 -10.02 24.17 13.12
C CYS A 145 -11.00 23.01 12.88
N ASP A 146 -10.67 21.83 13.41
CA ASP A 146 -11.36 20.56 13.19
C ASP A 146 -11.37 20.03 11.74
N GLU A 147 -10.69 20.68 10.81
CA GLU A 147 -10.44 20.17 9.46
C GLU A 147 -9.48 18.95 9.51
N ILE A 148 -9.68 18.00 8.59
CA ILE A 148 -8.78 16.85 8.42
C ILE A 148 -7.91 17.13 7.20
N VAL A 149 -6.61 17.12 7.44
CA VAL A 149 -5.56 17.43 6.47
C VAL A 149 -4.57 16.27 6.40
N TYR A 150 -3.74 16.27 5.37
CA TYR A 150 -2.63 15.32 5.27
C TYR A 150 -1.32 16.00 5.66
N SER A 151 -0.60 15.42 6.62
CA SER A 151 0.73 15.87 7.02
C SER A 151 1.79 15.19 6.17
N THR A 152 2.56 15.97 5.40
CA THR A 152 3.67 15.44 4.58
C THR A 152 4.92 15.10 5.38
N ARG A 153 5.02 15.58 6.62
CA ARG A 153 6.14 15.28 7.54
C ARG A 153 6.01 13.91 8.21
N TYR A 154 4.77 13.50 8.48
CA TYR A 154 4.45 12.26 9.18
C TYR A 154 3.75 11.22 8.28
N ASP A 155 3.47 11.57 7.02
CA ASP A 155 2.75 10.76 6.04
C ASP A 155 1.40 10.24 6.54
N SER A 156 0.72 11.08 7.33
CA SER A 156 -0.46 10.72 8.10
C SER A 156 -1.56 11.74 7.91
N LEU A 157 -2.81 11.27 7.94
CA LEU A 157 -3.96 12.14 8.18
C LEU A 157 -3.83 12.77 9.57
N ALA A 158 -4.26 14.01 9.69
CA ALA A 158 -4.19 14.79 10.90
C ALA A 158 -5.44 15.65 11.06
N LYS A 159 -5.96 15.75 12.28
CA LYS A 159 -7.09 16.63 12.61
C LYS A 159 -6.57 17.90 13.28
N ILE A 160 -6.86 19.05 12.68
CA ILE A 160 -6.46 20.35 13.21
C ILE A 160 -7.28 20.68 14.45
N LYS A 161 -6.63 21.28 15.44
CA LYS A 161 -7.25 21.61 16.73
C LYS A 161 -7.08 23.05 17.14
N MET A 162 -5.92 23.63 16.87
CA MET A 162 -5.64 25.02 17.16
C MET A 162 -4.85 25.66 16.04
N GLU A 163 -5.13 26.93 15.76
CA GLU A 163 -4.30 27.76 14.90
C GLU A 163 -3.50 28.77 15.74
N LYS A 164 -2.26 29.04 15.31
CA LYS A 164 -1.40 30.06 15.90
C LYS A 164 -0.62 30.74 14.78
N PHE A 165 -0.49 32.06 14.86
CA PHE A 165 0.40 32.80 13.96
C PHE A 165 1.81 32.89 14.55
N ASP A 166 2.80 32.60 13.72
CA ASP A 166 4.22 32.74 14.02
C ASP A 166 4.88 33.73 13.05
N PRO A 167 5.64 34.73 13.53
CA PRO A 167 6.25 35.73 12.66
C PRO A 167 7.21 35.18 11.60
N LYS A 168 7.81 34.01 11.83
CA LYS A 168 8.81 33.41 10.94
C LYS A 168 8.19 32.41 9.97
N HIS A 169 7.20 31.64 10.43
CA HIS A 169 6.64 30.53 9.67
C HIS A 169 5.20 30.74 9.19
N GLY A 170 4.57 31.87 9.53
CA GLY A 170 3.18 32.15 9.19
C GLY A 170 2.21 31.37 10.08
N TYR A 171 1.14 30.83 9.50
CA TYR A 171 0.17 30.02 10.24
C TYR A 171 0.74 28.64 10.58
N ILE A 172 0.75 28.31 11.87
CA ILE A 172 1.12 27.01 12.43
C ILE A 172 -0.12 26.41 13.10
N TYR A 173 -0.30 25.11 12.92
CA TYR A 173 -1.44 24.37 13.43
C TYR A 173 -1.01 23.32 14.43
N SER A 174 -1.73 23.23 15.55
CA SER A 174 -1.71 22.06 16.43
C SER A 174 -2.68 21.03 15.88
N MET A 175 -2.24 19.80 15.74
CA MET A 175 -3.04 18.71 15.19
C MET A 175 -2.77 17.38 15.86
N TRP A 176 -3.77 16.51 15.81
CA TRP A 176 -3.68 15.12 16.25
C TRP A 176 -3.49 14.21 15.04
N LEU A 177 -2.41 13.42 15.03
CA LEU A 177 -2.12 12.46 13.97
C LEU A 177 -3.01 11.21 14.10
N LEU A 178 -3.65 10.81 13.01
CA LEU A 178 -4.63 9.72 12.98
C LEU A 178 -4.04 8.37 12.57
N SER A 179 -2.84 8.33 11.99
CA SER A 179 -2.18 7.07 11.67
C SER A 179 -1.79 6.31 12.95
N GLU A 180 -2.07 5.00 12.96
CA GLU A 180 -1.72 4.08 14.05
C GLU A 180 -0.23 4.13 14.43
N LYS A 181 0.64 4.48 13.49
CA LYS A 181 2.08 4.61 13.72
C LYS A 181 2.44 5.73 14.71
N TRP A 182 1.63 6.79 14.77
CA TRP A 182 1.99 8.01 15.48
C TRP A 182 1.09 8.30 16.68
N LEU A 183 -0.23 8.41 16.46
CA LEU A 183 -1.23 8.71 17.50
C LEU A 183 -0.77 9.75 18.55
N GLN A 184 -0.30 10.91 18.07
CA GLN A 184 0.29 11.95 18.92
C GLN A 184 -0.09 13.36 18.47
N TRP A 185 0.10 14.32 19.38
CA TRP A 185 0.01 15.75 19.10
C TRP A 185 1.26 16.25 18.39
N CYS A 186 1.10 17.13 17.41
CA CYS A 186 2.20 17.83 16.78
C CYS A 186 1.82 19.25 16.35
N TRP A 187 2.83 20.10 16.16
CA TRP A 187 2.69 21.41 15.56
C TRP A 187 3.37 21.45 14.20
N GLN A 188 2.67 21.92 13.19
CA GLN A 188 3.22 22.04 11.84
C GLN A 188 2.75 23.31 11.13
N PRO A 189 3.62 23.92 10.31
CA PRO A 189 3.26 25.07 9.50
C PRO A 189 2.35 24.69 8.33
N ALA A 190 1.55 25.65 7.85
CA ALA A 190 0.61 25.45 6.74
C ALA A 190 1.25 24.81 5.49
N TYR A 191 2.48 25.21 5.13
CA TYR A 191 3.17 24.75 3.93
C TYR A 191 3.63 23.27 3.98
N GLU A 192 3.41 22.56 5.09
CA GLU A 192 3.65 21.11 5.20
C GLU A 192 2.34 20.29 5.27
N LEU A 193 1.20 20.95 5.09
CA LEU A 193 -0.12 20.35 5.16
C LEU A 193 -0.78 20.37 3.79
N ALA A 194 -1.28 19.22 3.35
CA ALA A 194 -2.07 19.13 2.14
C ALA A 194 -3.56 19.14 2.49
N SER A 195 -4.33 20.01 1.82
CA SER A 195 -5.78 20.05 1.92
C SER A 195 -6.40 18.85 1.22
N LEU A 196 -7.43 18.27 1.85
CA LEU A 196 -8.20 17.14 1.31
C LEU A 196 -9.63 17.57 0.90
N GLU A 197 -9.90 18.88 0.89
CA GLU A 197 -11.23 19.42 0.57
C GLU A 197 -11.68 19.05 -0.85
N HIS A 198 -10.76 19.05 -1.81
CA HIS A 198 -11.03 18.65 -3.19
C HIS A 198 -11.43 17.17 -3.28
N LEU A 199 -10.86 16.30 -2.44
CA LEU A 199 -11.21 14.88 -2.38
C LEU A 199 -12.59 14.67 -1.73
N ARG A 200 -12.92 15.45 -0.69
CA ARG A 200 -14.26 15.43 -0.09
C ARG A 200 -15.35 15.79 -1.09
N LYS A 201 -15.08 16.75 -1.98
CA LYS A 201 -16.02 17.13 -3.07
C LYS A 201 -16.30 15.99 -4.05
N ILE A 202 -15.35 15.06 -4.20
CA ILE A 202 -15.47 13.87 -5.05
C ILE A 202 -16.14 12.70 -4.30
N GLY A 203 -16.38 12.82 -2.99
CA GLY A 203 -17.02 11.80 -2.17
C GLY A 203 -16.06 10.91 -1.37
N VAL A 204 -14.78 11.27 -1.30
CA VAL A 204 -13.80 10.61 -0.43
C VAL A 204 -14.13 10.96 1.03
N ALA A 205 -14.46 9.95 1.83
CA ALA A 205 -14.58 10.12 3.27
C ALA A 205 -13.19 10.26 3.90
N VAL A 206 -12.89 11.47 4.39
CA VAL A 206 -11.67 11.86 5.11
C VAL A 206 -12.01 12.69 6.32
#